data_AF-A0A162PLU3-F1
#
_entry.id   AF-A0A162PLU3-F1
#
_cell.length_a   1.000
_cell.length_b   1.000
_cell.length_c   1.000
_cell.angle_alpha   90.00
_cell.angle_beta   90.00
_cell.angle_gamma   90.00
#
_symmetry.space_group_name_H-M   'P 1'
#
loop_
_entity.id
_entity.type
_entity.pdbx_description
1 polymer ?
#
loop_
_entity_poly.entity_id
_entity_poly.type
_entity_poly.pdbx_seq_one_letter_code
_entity_poly.pdbx_strand_id
1 'polypeptide(L)'
;MQEQNIPIDIQTSKLLDWVISRRHCAKTWPQQITLIREKINSAIQDMPEHKGITKLLTGTYINYFHCLQIIEILKETEADTRSLFGRYGSQRMKDWQEVVRLYEKENVYLAEACQILMRNVAYEIPGIKKSIAKYEQVQHDTEKKEVECVKNAQDFRDKYKSLANQLGIEGKNIKSELTDLLGSLPEMYKEVATQAKKTKEAS
;
A
#
# COMPACT_ATOMS: atom_id res chain seq x y z
N MET A 1 -1.83 21.19 44.43
CA MET A 1 -1.94 20.71 43.04
C MET A 1 -3.26 21.23 42.50
N GLN A 2 -3.27 21.91 41.36
CA GLN A 2 -4.52 22.35 40.73
C GLN A 2 -5.23 21.10 40.19
N GLU A 3 -6.47 20.88 40.63
CA GLU A 3 -7.33 19.73 40.22
C GLU A 3 -7.48 19.59 38.70
N GLN A 4 -7.20 20.66 37.94
CA GLN A 4 -7.24 20.71 36.47
C GLN A 4 -6.22 19.82 35.75
N ASN A 5 -5.19 19.33 36.45
CA ASN A 5 -4.11 18.52 35.86
C ASN A 5 -4.18 17.03 36.23
N ILE A 6 -5.31 16.57 36.77
CA ILE A 6 -5.48 15.15 37.10
C ILE A 6 -5.73 14.39 35.80
N PRO A 7 -4.89 13.40 35.43
CA PRO A 7 -5.09 12.61 34.23
C PRO A 7 -6.36 11.78 34.37
N ILE A 8 -7.18 11.78 33.32
CA ILE A 8 -8.40 10.97 33.23
C ILE A 8 -8.08 9.76 32.36
N ASP A 9 -8.20 8.57 32.93
CA ASP A 9 -8.11 7.32 32.18
C ASP A 9 -9.50 6.90 31.69
N ILE A 10 -9.61 6.65 30.38
CA ILE A 10 -10.86 6.28 29.72
C ILE A 10 -10.55 5.11 28.79
N GLN A 11 -11.23 3.99 29.00
CA GLN A 11 -11.18 2.87 28.07
C GLN A 11 -11.65 3.34 26.68
N THR A 12 -10.83 3.14 25.65
CA THR A 12 -11.12 3.65 24.29
C THR A 12 -12.49 3.22 23.79
N SER A 13 -12.91 1.97 24.01
CA SER A 13 -14.22 1.46 23.58
C SER A 13 -15.42 2.13 24.27
N LYS A 14 -15.19 2.86 25.36
CA LYS A 14 -16.19 3.60 26.13
C LYS A 14 -16.07 5.12 25.95
N LEU A 15 -15.15 5.58 25.10
CA LEU A 15 -14.87 7.00 24.94
C LEU A 15 -16.11 7.80 24.51
N LEU A 16 -16.86 7.32 23.51
CA LEU A 16 -18.09 7.98 23.07
C LEU A 16 -19.15 8.04 24.19
N ASP A 17 -19.39 6.90 24.86
CA ASP A 17 -20.33 6.82 25.99
C ASP A 17 -19.93 7.76 27.13
N TRP A 18 -18.62 7.88 27.40
CA TRP A 18 -18.06 8.77 28.41
C TRP A 18 -18.33 10.24 28.06
N VAL A 19 -18.05 10.65 26.82
CA VAL A 19 -18.29 12.03 26.35
C VAL A 19 -19.78 12.40 26.42
N ILE A 20 -20.68 11.47 26.07
CA ILE A 20 -22.13 11.70 26.15
C ILE A 20 -22.62 11.74 27.61
N SER A 21 -22.21 10.77 28.44
CA SER A 21 -22.66 10.67 29.85
C SER A 21 -22.24 11.87 30.70
N ARG A 22 -21.10 12.49 30.38
CA ARG A 22 -20.60 13.72 31.00
C ARG A 22 -21.13 15.01 30.36
N ARG A 23 -22.03 14.89 29.37
CA ARG A 23 -22.65 16.01 28.64
C ARG A 23 -21.63 16.89 27.89
N HIS A 24 -20.49 16.33 27.50
CA HIS A 24 -19.56 17.00 26.60
C HIS A 24 -20.08 17.04 25.16
N CYS A 25 -20.90 16.06 24.75
CA CYS A 25 -21.64 16.03 23.50
C CYS A 25 -23.10 15.64 23.76
N ALA A 26 -24.04 16.18 22.98
CA ALA A 26 -25.44 15.80 23.11
C ALA A 26 -25.71 14.34 22.72
N LYS A 27 -26.68 13.71 23.40
CA LYS A 27 -27.21 12.39 23.06
C LYS A 27 -27.83 12.35 21.65
N THR A 28 -28.32 13.49 21.17
CA THR A 28 -28.97 13.67 19.85
C THR A 28 -27.99 13.84 18.70
N TRP A 29 -26.69 13.65 18.96
CA TRP A 29 -25.65 13.72 17.94
C TRP A 29 -25.89 12.79 16.72
N PRO A 30 -26.54 11.60 16.81
CA PRO A 30 -26.78 10.78 15.62
C PRO A 30 -27.74 11.42 14.62
N GLN A 31 -28.73 12.18 15.10
CA GLN A 31 -29.62 12.95 14.23
C GLN A 31 -28.89 14.16 13.64
N GLN A 32 -28.09 14.84 14.47
CA GLN A 32 -27.34 16.02 14.05
C GLN A 32 -26.26 15.68 13.02
N ILE A 33 -25.56 14.56 13.19
CA ILE A 33 -24.54 14.15 12.21
C ILE A 33 -25.18 13.81 10.87
N THR A 34 -26.37 13.22 10.84
CA THR A 34 -27.09 12.93 9.59
C THR A 34 -27.38 14.22 8.82
N LEU A 35 -27.88 15.25 9.50
CA LEU A 35 -28.11 16.57 8.90
C LEU A 35 -26.81 17.22 8.39
N ILE A 36 -25.73 17.12 9.18
CA ILE A 36 -24.42 17.64 8.79
C ILE A 36 -23.91 16.94 7.53
N ARG A 37 -24.10 15.62 7.43
CA ARG A 37 -23.72 14.81 6.27
C ARG A 37 -24.45 15.24 5.00
N GLU A 38 -25.74 15.49 5.11
CA GLU A 38 -26.55 16.03 4.01
C GLU A 38 -26.01 17.38 3.54
N LYS A 39 -25.71 18.30 4.46
CA LYS A 39 -25.14 19.61 4.12
C LYS A 39 -23.75 19.53 3.52
N ILE A 40 -22.90 18.62 4.00
CA ILE A 40 -21.59 18.33 3.39
C ILE A 40 -21.79 17.88 1.94
N ASN A 41 -22.69 16.93 1.69
CA ASN A 41 -22.94 16.41 0.34
C ASN A 41 -23.44 17.51 -0.62
N SER A 42 -24.26 18.43 -0.13
CA SER A 42 -24.68 19.61 -0.90
C SER A 42 -23.53 20.58 -1.17
N ALA A 43 -22.74 20.92 -0.14
CA ALA A 43 -21.64 21.88 -0.26
C ALA A 43 -20.50 21.39 -1.17
N ILE A 44 -20.28 20.07 -1.25
CA ILE A 44 -19.27 19.47 -2.14
C ILE A 44 -19.56 19.74 -3.62
N GLN A 45 -20.84 19.85 -4.01
CA GLN A 45 -21.20 20.04 -5.43
C GLN A 45 -20.76 21.40 -5.98
N ASP A 46 -20.57 22.39 -5.11
CA ASP A 46 -20.06 23.71 -5.45
C ASP A 46 -18.65 23.89 -4.87
N MET A 47 -17.69 23.05 -5.29
CA MET A 47 -16.28 23.21 -4.92
C MET A 47 -15.44 23.70 -6.10
N PRO A 48 -14.48 24.62 -5.89
CA PRO A 48 -13.60 25.07 -6.95
C PRO A 48 -12.61 23.96 -7.31
N GLU A 49 -12.15 23.94 -8.56
CA GLU A 49 -11.03 23.10 -8.97
C GLU A 49 -9.75 23.58 -8.28
N HIS A 50 -9.46 23.03 -7.11
CA HIS A 50 -8.26 23.30 -6.35
C HIS A 50 -7.62 21.99 -5.91
N LYS A 51 -6.36 21.74 -6.29
CA LYS A 51 -5.67 20.46 -6.05
C LYS A 51 -5.70 20.01 -4.58
N GLY A 52 -5.58 20.94 -3.64
CA GLY A 52 -5.66 20.66 -2.20
C GLY A 52 -7.05 20.18 -1.77
N ILE A 53 -8.10 20.78 -2.34
CA ILE A 53 -9.49 20.39 -2.10
C ILE A 53 -9.76 19.04 -2.76
N THR A 54 -9.39 18.85 -4.04
CA THR A 54 -9.61 17.59 -4.75
C THR A 54 -8.98 16.41 -4.00
N LYS A 55 -7.77 16.58 -3.46
CA LYS A 55 -7.10 15.57 -2.63
C LYS A 55 -7.87 15.26 -1.33
N LEU A 56 -8.42 16.28 -0.67
CA LEU A 56 -9.22 16.13 0.55
C LEU A 56 -10.59 15.49 0.29
N LEU A 57 -11.13 15.62 -0.92
CA LEU A 57 -12.44 15.08 -1.32
C LEU A 57 -12.35 13.65 -1.90
N THR A 58 -11.18 13.24 -2.40
CA THR A 58 -11.03 11.95 -3.10
C THR A 58 -10.82 10.81 -2.12
N GLY A 59 -11.76 9.86 -2.09
CA GLY A 59 -11.61 8.58 -1.37
C GLY A 59 -11.69 8.67 0.15
N THR A 60 -12.10 9.82 0.69
CA THR A 60 -12.11 10.12 2.12
C THR A 60 -13.52 10.37 2.63
N TYR A 61 -13.79 9.88 3.84
CA TYR A 61 -14.95 10.31 4.61
C TYR A 61 -14.66 11.71 5.18
N ILE A 62 -15.24 12.75 4.56
CA ILE A 62 -15.10 14.14 5.01
C ILE A 62 -15.62 14.24 6.44
N ASN A 63 -14.95 14.95 7.34
CA ASN A 63 -15.38 15.09 8.74
C ASN A 63 -15.09 16.52 9.20
N TYR A 64 -15.37 16.81 10.46
CA TYR A 64 -15.13 18.13 11.04
C TYR A 64 -13.75 18.73 10.71
N PHE A 65 -12.67 17.95 10.86
CA PHE A 65 -11.30 18.43 10.62
C PHE A 65 -11.05 18.74 9.15
N HIS A 66 -11.62 17.95 8.23
CA HIS A 66 -11.59 18.25 6.81
C HIS A 66 -12.37 19.53 6.48
N CYS A 67 -13.51 19.77 7.14
CA CYS A 67 -14.29 20.99 6.95
C CYS A 67 -13.51 22.24 7.38
N LEU A 68 -12.76 22.17 8.49
CA LEU A 68 -11.85 23.25 8.91
C LEU A 68 -10.77 23.53 7.86
N GLN A 69 -10.12 22.48 7.34
CA GLN A 69 -9.10 22.62 6.30
C GLN A 69 -9.67 23.22 5.02
N ILE A 70 -10.89 22.82 4.64
CA ILE A 70 -11.58 23.39 3.49
C ILE A 70 -11.81 24.89 3.71
N ILE A 71 -12.29 25.32 4.88
CA ILE A 71 -12.46 26.74 5.20
C ILE A 71 -11.14 27.49 5.10
N GLU A 72 -10.03 26.96 5.62
CA GLU A 72 -8.71 27.60 5.51
C GLU A 72 -8.28 27.77 4.05
N ILE A 73 -8.43 26.73 3.22
CA ILE A 73 -8.13 26.83 1.79
C ILE A 73 -9.02 27.89 1.12
N LEU A 74 -10.32 27.90 1.42
CA LEU A 74 -11.25 28.88 0.85
C LEU A 74 -10.89 30.32 1.25
N LYS A 75 -10.39 30.55 2.47
CA LYS A 75 -9.90 31.88 2.89
C LYS A 75 -8.73 32.35 2.03
N GLU A 76 -7.82 31.45 1.67
CA GLU A 76 -6.68 31.76 0.81
C GLU A 76 -7.10 31.98 -0.65
N THR A 77 -8.00 31.14 -1.18
CA THR A 77 -8.37 31.16 -2.60
C THR A 77 -9.43 32.20 -2.94
N GLU A 78 -10.24 32.64 -1.98
CA GLU A 78 -11.34 33.60 -2.18
C GLU A 78 -11.05 34.98 -1.55
N ALA A 79 -9.79 35.25 -1.18
CA ALA A 79 -9.38 36.52 -0.59
C ALA A 79 -9.63 37.76 -1.50
N ASP A 80 -9.65 37.55 -2.82
CA ASP A 80 -9.78 38.60 -3.84
C ASP A 80 -11.22 38.88 -4.31
N THR A 81 -12.20 38.06 -3.93
CA THR A 81 -13.62 38.30 -4.26
C THR A 81 -14.29 39.20 -3.21
N ARG A 82 -13.72 40.38 -2.98
CA ARG A 82 -14.34 41.41 -2.12
C ARG A 82 -15.43 42.16 -2.88
N SER A 83 -16.69 41.88 -2.56
CA SER A 83 -17.81 42.74 -2.98
C SER A 83 -17.79 44.08 -2.23
N LEU A 84 -18.16 45.15 -2.93
CA LEU A 84 -18.14 46.58 -2.55
C LEU A 84 -18.96 46.97 -1.28
N PHE A 85 -19.43 46.00 -0.49
CA PHE A 85 -20.24 46.26 0.71
C PHE A 85 -19.83 45.45 1.96
N GLY A 86 -18.60 44.93 2.02
CA GLY A 86 -17.98 44.47 3.26
C GLY A 86 -18.67 43.30 3.99
N ARG A 87 -19.59 42.59 3.33
CA ARG A 87 -20.18 41.35 3.87
C ARG A 87 -19.38 40.14 3.41
N TYR A 88 -18.73 39.50 4.36
CA TYR A 88 -17.84 38.34 4.20
C TYR A 88 -18.51 37.14 3.51
N GLY A 89 -17.72 36.43 2.69
CA GLY A 89 -17.91 35.04 2.24
C GLY A 89 -18.75 34.86 0.97
N SER A 90 -18.18 34.16 -0.02
CA SER A 90 -18.95 33.52 -1.10
C SER A 90 -20.06 32.62 -0.54
N GLN A 91 -21.02 32.19 -1.37
CA GLN A 91 -22.04 31.23 -0.94
C GLN A 91 -21.40 29.93 -0.41
N ARG A 92 -20.38 29.43 -1.11
CA ARG A 92 -19.56 28.30 -0.69
C ARG A 92 -18.94 28.50 0.69
N MET A 93 -18.27 29.63 0.94
CA MET A 93 -17.71 29.93 2.26
C MET A 93 -18.78 29.89 3.35
N LYS A 94 -19.96 30.45 3.09
CA LYS A 94 -21.09 30.42 4.04
C LYS A 94 -21.59 29.00 4.29
N ASP A 95 -21.67 28.17 3.25
CA ASP A 95 -22.13 26.78 3.37
C ASP A 95 -21.18 25.95 4.23
N TRP A 96 -19.86 26.08 4.01
CA TRP A 96 -18.86 25.38 4.83
C TRP A 96 -18.77 25.92 6.25
N GLN A 97 -18.92 27.23 6.45
CA GLN A 97 -19.03 27.83 7.78
C GLN A 97 -20.27 27.31 8.54
N GLU A 98 -21.40 27.15 7.86
CA GLU A 98 -22.61 26.58 8.45
C GLU A 98 -22.42 25.11 8.84
N VAL A 99 -21.75 24.31 8.00
CA VAL A 99 -21.38 22.93 8.33
C VAL A 99 -20.55 22.88 9.61
N VAL A 100 -19.52 23.71 9.73
CA VAL A 100 -18.67 23.78 10.93
C VAL A 100 -19.48 24.23 12.15
N ARG A 101 -20.33 25.25 12.00
CA ARG A 101 -21.21 25.71 13.09
C ARG A 101 -22.14 24.62 13.59
N LEU A 102 -22.67 23.77 12.70
CA LEU A 102 -23.53 22.65 13.08
C LEU A 102 -22.76 21.54 13.80
N TYR A 103 -21.50 21.30 13.42
CA TYR A 103 -20.61 20.41 14.16
C TYR A 103 -20.31 20.92 15.56
N GLU A 104 -20.02 22.21 15.70
CA GLU A 104 -19.70 22.86 16.98
C GLU A 104 -20.92 22.98 17.88
N LYS A 105 -22.11 23.13 17.30
CA LYS A 105 -23.37 23.12 18.04
C LYS A 105 -23.49 21.79 18.81
N GLU A 106 -23.56 21.88 20.13
CA GLU A 106 -23.64 20.72 21.04
C GLU A 106 -22.47 19.73 20.89
N ASN A 107 -21.34 20.21 20.34
CA ASN A 107 -20.08 19.49 20.18
C ASN A 107 -20.19 18.14 19.45
N VAL A 108 -21.01 18.07 18.41
CA VAL A 108 -21.18 16.87 17.57
C VAL A 108 -19.86 16.36 17.00
N TYR A 109 -18.91 17.26 16.71
CA TYR A 109 -17.57 16.88 16.25
C TYR A 109 -16.84 15.94 17.23
N LEU A 110 -17.07 16.07 18.54
CA LEU A 110 -16.45 15.19 19.54
C LEU A 110 -16.96 13.77 19.40
N ALA A 111 -18.26 13.57 19.21
CA ALA A 111 -18.84 12.24 19.05
C ALA A 111 -18.30 11.53 17.81
N GLU A 112 -18.26 12.23 16.67
CA GLU A 112 -17.70 11.66 15.44
C GLU A 112 -16.19 11.38 15.58
N ALA A 113 -15.42 12.27 16.20
CA ALA A 113 -13.99 12.05 16.45
C ALA A 113 -13.76 10.83 17.35
N CYS A 114 -14.58 10.65 18.38
CA CYS A 114 -14.53 9.47 19.25
C CYS A 114 -14.79 8.19 18.45
N GLN A 115 -15.81 8.18 17.59
CA GLN A 115 -16.11 7.01 16.75
C GLN A 115 -14.98 6.67 15.79
N ILE A 116 -14.41 7.68 15.13
CA ILE A 116 -13.26 7.49 14.22
C ILE A 116 -12.07 6.90 14.99
N LEU A 117 -11.73 7.47 16.14
CA LEU A 117 -10.63 6.98 16.97
C LEU A 117 -10.88 5.53 17.44
N MET A 118 -12.09 5.25 17.95
CA MET A 118 -12.49 3.91 18.38
C MET A 118 -12.35 2.89 17.26
N ARG A 119 -12.85 3.21 16.05
CA ARG A 119 -12.73 2.33 14.88
C ARG A 119 -11.28 2.11 14.47
N ASN A 120 -10.48 3.17 14.47
CA ASN A 120 -9.07 3.10 14.10
C ASN A 120 -8.28 2.19 15.05
N VAL A 121 -8.48 2.35 16.36
CA VAL A 121 -7.78 1.57 17.38
C VAL A 121 -8.24 0.11 17.37
N ALA A 122 -9.55 -0.12 17.25
CA ALA A 122 -10.10 -1.47 17.37
C ALA A 122 -9.95 -2.31 16.10
N TYR A 123 -9.99 -1.70 14.90
CA TYR A 123 -10.12 -2.44 13.65
C TYR A 123 -9.11 -2.02 12.58
N GLU A 124 -8.99 -0.72 12.26
CA GLU A 124 -8.15 -0.29 11.13
C GLU A 124 -6.67 -0.57 11.37
N ILE A 125 -6.14 -0.16 12.52
CA ILE A 125 -4.72 -0.36 12.86
C ILE A 125 -4.37 -1.86 12.94
N PRO A 126 -5.14 -2.70 13.66
CA PRO A 126 -4.91 -4.15 13.64
C PRO A 126 -5.01 -4.77 12.24
N GLY A 127 -5.98 -4.34 11.43
CA GLY A 127 -6.16 -4.80 10.05
C GLY A 127 -4.95 -4.47 9.18
N ILE A 128 -4.46 -3.23 9.26
CA ILE A 128 -3.26 -2.80 8.54
C ILE A 128 -2.03 -3.57 9.01
N LYS A 129 -1.83 -3.75 10.33
CA LYS A 129 -0.72 -4.55 10.87
C LYS A 129 -0.73 -5.99 10.35
N LYS A 130 -1.90 -6.62 10.27
CA LYS A 130 -2.05 -7.97 9.72
C LYS A 130 -1.70 -8.02 8.24
N SER A 131 -2.12 -7.00 7.48
CA SER A 131 -1.77 -6.87 6.07
C SER A 131 -0.26 -6.70 5.87
N ILE A 132 0.39 -5.84 6.67
CA ILE A 132 1.85 -5.66 6.67
C ILE A 132 2.56 -7.00 6.88
N ALA A 133 2.23 -7.71 7.96
CA ALA A 133 2.86 -9.00 8.27
C ALA A 133 2.67 -10.04 7.15
N LYS A 134 1.50 -10.05 6.49
CA LYS A 134 1.25 -10.91 5.33
C LYS A 134 2.15 -10.53 4.15
N TYR A 135 2.30 -9.25 3.85
CA TYR A 135 3.13 -8.80 2.74
C TYR A 135 4.62 -9.03 3.00
N GLU A 136 5.09 -8.83 4.23
CA GLU A 136 6.46 -9.16 4.65
C GLU A 136 6.75 -10.66 4.48
N GLN A 137 5.82 -11.53 4.86
CA GLN A 137 5.95 -12.97 4.64
C GLN A 137 6.01 -13.33 3.15
N VAL A 138 5.12 -12.77 2.34
CA VAL A 138 5.10 -13.01 0.88
C VAL A 138 6.39 -12.53 0.23
N GLN A 139 6.91 -11.38 0.66
CA GLN A 139 8.17 -10.84 0.17
C GLN A 139 9.32 -11.81 0.48
N HIS A 140 9.46 -12.23 1.74
CA HIS A 140 10.51 -13.17 2.16
C HIS A 140 10.47 -14.50 1.42
N ASP A 141 9.28 -15.07 1.24
CA ASP A 141 9.11 -16.34 0.52
C ASP A 141 9.43 -16.19 -0.97
N THR A 142 9.17 -15.01 -1.54
CA THR A 142 9.49 -14.72 -2.94
C THR A 142 11.00 -14.55 -3.14
N GLU A 143 11.67 -13.82 -2.25
CA GLU A 143 13.13 -13.65 -2.26
C GLU A 143 13.84 -15.01 -2.13
N LYS A 144 13.37 -15.89 -1.26
CA LYS A 144 13.90 -17.27 -1.16
C LYS A 144 13.74 -18.06 -2.45
N LYS A 145 12.54 -18.01 -3.07
CA LYS A 145 12.27 -18.70 -4.34
C LYS A 145 13.14 -18.17 -5.46
N GLU A 146 13.38 -16.87 -5.51
CA GLU A 146 14.28 -16.25 -6.49
C GLU A 146 15.69 -16.83 -6.36
N VAL A 147 16.25 -16.83 -5.15
CA VAL A 147 17.59 -17.40 -4.88
C VAL A 147 17.66 -18.87 -5.27
N GLU A 148 16.64 -19.66 -4.92
CA GLU A 148 16.58 -21.08 -5.27
C GLU A 148 16.51 -21.29 -6.79
N CYS A 149 15.68 -20.52 -7.50
CA CYS A 149 15.57 -20.58 -8.95
C CYS A 149 16.89 -20.24 -9.65
N VAL A 150 17.59 -19.20 -9.19
CA VAL A 150 18.90 -18.82 -9.73
C VAL A 150 19.93 -19.93 -9.50
N LYS A 151 19.98 -20.50 -8.29
CA LYS A 151 20.86 -21.62 -7.97
C LYS A 151 20.56 -22.85 -8.83
N ASN A 152 19.28 -23.24 -8.92
CA ASN A 152 18.86 -24.39 -9.70
C ASN A 152 19.20 -24.21 -11.19
N ALA A 153 18.97 -23.01 -11.74
CA ALA A 153 19.35 -22.70 -13.12
C ALA A 153 20.87 -22.83 -13.36
N GLN A 154 21.68 -22.39 -12.39
CA GLN A 154 23.13 -22.56 -12.45
C GLN A 154 23.55 -24.04 -12.36
N ASP A 155 22.99 -24.78 -11.41
CA ASP A 155 23.25 -26.22 -11.24
C ASP A 155 22.88 -27.01 -12.50
N PHE A 156 21.78 -26.69 -13.18
CA PHE A 156 21.41 -27.32 -14.45
C PHE A 156 22.37 -26.96 -15.59
N ARG A 157 22.84 -25.71 -15.68
CA ARG A 157 23.84 -25.31 -16.67
C ARG A 157 25.17 -26.05 -16.46
N ASP A 158 25.60 -26.20 -15.21
CA ASP A 158 26.85 -26.87 -14.88
C ASP A 158 26.75 -28.39 -15.13
N LYS A 159 25.62 -29.02 -14.79
CA LYS A 159 25.33 -30.41 -15.15
C LYS A 159 25.34 -30.61 -16.66
N TYR A 160 24.70 -29.71 -17.41
CA TYR A 160 24.67 -29.77 -18.87
C TYR A 160 26.09 -29.73 -19.46
N LYS A 161 26.91 -28.76 -19.04
CA LYS A 161 28.30 -28.63 -19.48
C LYS A 161 29.13 -29.86 -19.13
N SER A 162 28.98 -30.38 -17.91
CA SER A 162 29.69 -31.59 -17.47
C SER A 162 29.34 -32.80 -18.35
N LEU A 163 28.05 -33.02 -18.64
CA LEU A 163 27.60 -34.09 -19.52
C LEU A 163 28.09 -33.92 -20.96
N ALA A 164 28.04 -32.70 -21.51
CA ALA A 164 28.58 -32.41 -22.84
C ALA A 164 30.08 -32.74 -22.92
N ASN A 165 30.87 -32.28 -21.93
CA ASN A 165 32.29 -32.58 -21.83
C ASN A 165 32.58 -34.09 -21.72
N GLN A 166 31.80 -34.83 -20.91
CA GLN A 166 31.93 -36.28 -20.77
C GLN A 166 31.66 -37.04 -22.08
N LEU A 167 30.77 -36.52 -22.91
CA LEU A 167 30.47 -37.06 -24.24
C LEU A 167 31.48 -36.58 -25.31
N GLY A 168 32.41 -35.69 -24.96
CA GLY A 168 33.37 -35.12 -25.90
C GLY A 168 32.76 -34.13 -26.90
N ILE A 169 31.62 -33.51 -26.56
CA ILE A 169 30.86 -32.61 -27.43
C ILE A 169 30.79 -31.19 -26.85
N GLU A 170 30.55 -30.19 -27.70
CA GLU A 170 30.45 -28.79 -27.27
C GLU A 170 29.08 -28.46 -26.65
N GLY A 171 28.04 -29.22 -27.02
CA GLY A 171 26.67 -29.02 -26.54
C GLY A 171 25.93 -27.89 -27.25
N LYS A 172 26.25 -27.58 -28.52
CA LYS A 172 25.51 -26.59 -29.32
C LYS A 172 24.46 -27.26 -30.22
N ASN A 173 24.82 -28.35 -30.88
CA ASN A 173 23.94 -29.17 -31.69
C ASN A 173 24.23 -30.66 -31.43
N ILE A 174 23.70 -31.16 -30.31
CA ILE A 174 23.98 -32.51 -29.77
C ILE A 174 23.87 -33.60 -30.84
N LYS A 175 22.84 -33.54 -31.69
CA LYS A 175 22.60 -34.58 -32.70
C LYS A 175 23.71 -34.62 -33.75
N SER A 176 24.13 -33.45 -34.25
CA SER A 176 25.22 -33.36 -35.21
C SER A 176 26.53 -33.79 -34.57
N GLU A 177 26.85 -33.21 -33.41
CA GLU A 177 28.12 -33.45 -32.71
C GLU A 177 28.32 -34.93 -32.35
N LEU A 178 27.27 -35.62 -31.89
CA LEU A 178 27.33 -37.07 -31.63
C LEU A 178 27.49 -37.89 -32.92
N THR A 179 26.84 -37.48 -34.01
CA THR A 179 26.96 -38.17 -35.30
C THR A 179 28.38 -38.03 -35.87
N ASP A 180 28.97 -36.84 -35.74
CA ASP A 180 30.35 -36.57 -36.15
C ASP A 180 31.35 -37.41 -35.33
N LEU A 181 31.10 -37.56 -34.02
CA LEU A 181 31.90 -38.42 -33.15
C LEU A 181 31.89 -39.89 -33.63
N LEU A 182 30.73 -40.40 -34.04
CA LEU A 182 30.61 -41.76 -34.60
C LEU A 182 31.43 -41.93 -35.88
N GLY A 183 31.60 -40.88 -36.67
CA GLY A 183 32.44 -40.87 -37.87
C GLY A 183 33.93 -41.07 -37.59
N SER A 184 34.40 -40.81 -36.37
CA SER A 184 35.82 -40.95 -35.97
C SER A 184 36.23 -42.37 -35.56
N LEU A 185 35.26 -43.26 -35.29
CA LEU A 185 35.47 -44.65 -34.88
C LEU A 185 36.36 -45.47 -35.83
N PRO A 186 36.15 -45.45 -37.17
CA PRO A 186 36.98 -46.22 -38.10
C PRO A 186 38.47 -45.85 -38.02
N GLU A 187 38.77 -44.57 -37.81
CA GLU A 187 40.15 -44.09 -37.72
C GLU A 187 40.80 -44.51 -36.39
N MET A 188 40.06 -44.45 -35.28
CA MET A 188 40.50 -45.03 -34.00
C MET A 188 40.78 -46.54 -34.11
N TYR A 189 39.92 -47.30 -34.78
CA TYR A 189 40.13 -48.74 -34.98
C TYR A 189 41.39 -49.03 -35.81
N LYS A 190 41.65 -48.24 -36.87
CA LYS A 190 42.90 -48.35 -37.65
C LYS A 190 44.11 -48.04 -36.80
N GLU A 191 44.05 -47.01 -35.96
CA GLU A 191 45.16 -46.59 -35.11
C GLU A 191 45.51 -47.67 -34.08
N VAL A 192 44.50 -48.24 -33.41
CA VAL A 192 44.66 -49.38 -32.49
C VAL A 192 45.24 -50.59 -33.21
N ALA A 193 44.70 -50.95 -34.39
CA ALA A 193 45.23 -52.08 -35.16
C ALA A 193 46.70 -51.89 -35.57
N THR A 194 47.09 -50.66 -35.88
CA THR A 194 48.46 -50.29 -36.23
C THR A 194 49.38 -50.39 -35.01
N GLN A 195 48.95 -49.91 -33.84
CA GLN A 195 49.70 -50.01 -32.59
C GLN A 195 49.85 -51.46 -32.12
N ALA A 196 48.81 -52.28 -32.28
CA ALA A 196 48.84 -53.72 -31.96
C ALA A 196 49.83 -54.48 -32.85
N LYS A 197 49.94 -54.13 -34.14
CA LYS A 197 50.99 -54.67 -35.02
C LYS A 197 52.39 -54.32 -34.54
N LYS A 198 52.62 -53.05 -34.17
CA LYS A 198 53.93 -52.59 -33.67
C LYS A 198 54.34 -53.29 -32.37
N THR A 199 53.41 -53.55 -31.45
CA THR A 199 53.71 -54.29 -30.22
C THR A 199 54.02 -55.77 -30.50
N LYS A 200 53.38 -56.38 -31.49
CA LYS A 200 53.69 -57.74 -31.94
C LYS A 200 55.05 -57.85 -32.65
N GLU A 201 55.50 -56.79 -33.32
CA GLU A 201 56.83 -56.73 -33.97
C GLU A 201 57.96 -56.40 -32.98
N ALA A 202 57.64 -55.85 -31.81
CA ALA A 202 58.59 -55.54 -30.74
C ALA A 202 58.70 -56.64 -29.65
N SER A 203 57.95 -57.74 -29.79
CA SER A 203 57.99 -58.93 -28.92
C SER A 203 58.78 -60.06 -29.59
#